data_AF-A0A9Q0B2A1-F1
#
_entry.id   AF-A0A9Q0B2A1-F1
#
_cell.length_a   1.000
_cell.length_b   1.000
_cell.length_c   1.000
_cell.angle_alpha   90.00
_cell.angle_beta   90.00
_cell.angle_gamma   90.00
#
_symmetry.space_group_name_H-M   'P 1'
#
loop_
_entity.id
_entity.type
_entity.pdbx_description
1 polymer ?
#
loop_
_entity_poly.entity_id
_entity_poly.type
_entity_poly.pdbx_seq_one_letter_code
_entity_poly.pdbx_strand_id
1 'polypeptide(L)'
;MKQLNTVITDLSVTSCASPGVPVACPLEKRTWNRLEKDLYLHAGEQAAWIYLEERDKADVANGNRVITDIWVGATKPPGDGEDSWEQRSCGIWILRSHYTDNYLRLLTGIDVLFGTDAVDPRPGWTLLPAPLQLEDQPDVPAPRLSARFGPPIPRPDDPNAPLRVNKDGKFKIVQISDTHMVTGAGVCNDAMDANGQPIPSIEADPNTIKFIGEILDVEKPDLVILSGDQVHHDIPDTQSPLFKVVSPLISRSIPFAVVFGNHDDEGTYALSRGKQMAILQDLPFCLAQVGPESVDGVGNYYLQLFSSDEKQVPLATMFFFDSHGQITSDGKNPDYEPIQQSQIDWFTSTSRHLKKTRIAKRDASSPFLSLAFMHIPFPEYAGDDLSISGGKRREPTEGPSINTHLYDALVQEEVSAVGCGHDHVNDFCALLPKLQRGHLVERDDQSVKHGPWLCYNGGSGFGGYCSYDENRYYRRTRVWEIDANKGDLKTWKRIEYSGNRFEEVVLVEGGRITAPSTMLETEKTCRIL
;
A
#
# COMPACT_ATOMS: atom_id res chain seq x y z
N MET A 1 0.20 -18.62 20.05
CA MET A 1 1.03 -19.09 18.93
C MET A 1 0.73 -20.55 18.68
N LYS A 2 0.06 -20.91 17.58
CA LYS A 2 0.10 -22.30 17.11
C LYS A 2 1.52 -22.55 16.63
N GLN A 3 2.29 -23.40 17.32
CA GLN A 3 3.54 -23.90 16.75
C GLN A 3 3.18 -24.56 15.42
N LEU A 4 3.83 -24.12 14.33
CA LEU A 4 3.85 -24.95 13.13
C LEU A 4 4.62 -26.23 13.51
N ASN A 5 3.82 -27.29 13.65
CA ASN A 5 4.31 -28.63 13.92
C ASN A 5 4.78 -29.33 12.64
N THR A 6 4.61 -28.71 11.47
CA THR A 6 5.05 -29.27 10.20
C THR A 6 6.45 -28.78 9.81
N VAL A 7 7.14 -29.61 9.04
CA VAL A 7 8.39 -29.30 8.33
C VAL A 7 8.26 -29.74 6.88
N ILE A 8 9.03 -29.11 5.99
CA ILE A 8 9.10 -29.50 4.58
C ILE A 8 10.17 -30.59 4.45
N THR A 9 9.77 -31.77 4.00
CA THR A 9 10.65 -32.95 3.87
C THR A 9 11.17 -33.15 2.46
N ASP A 10 10.43 -32.68 1.46
CA ASP A 10 10.84 -32.73 0.07
C ASP A 10 10.17 -31.59 -0.73
N LEU A 11 10.78 -31.27 -1.88
CA LEU A 11 10.31 -30.24 -2.81
C LEU A 11 10.50 -30.74 -4.24
N SER A 12 9.50 -30.51 -5.08
CA SER A 12 9.55 -30.82 -6.51
C SER A 12 8.91 -29.70 -7.34
N VAL A 13 9.40 -29.50 -8.57
CA VAL A 13 8.75 -28.63 -9.56
C VAL A 13 8.22 -29.50 -10.68
N THR A 14 6.96 -29.30 -11.05
CA THR A 14 6.31 -30.02 -12.16
C THR A 14 5.80 -29.04 -13.20
N SER A 15 6.24 -29.22 -14.44
CA SER A 15 5.72 -28.52 -15.61
C SER A 15 4.55 -29.28 -16.23
N CYS A 16 3.57 -28.54 -16.72
CA CYS A 16 2.33 -29.06 -17.27
C CYS A 16 2.00 -28.32 -18.57
N ALA A 17 1.56 -29.04 -19.60
CA ALA A 17 1.13 -28.43 -20.86
C ALA A 17 -0.19 -27.69 -20.66
N SER A 18 -0.34 -26.52 -21.30
CA SER A 18 -1.54 -25.69 -21.24
C SER A 18 -2.22 -25.66 -22.61
N PRO A 19 -3.27 -26.47 -22.82
CA PRO A 19 -4.42 -25.89 -23.52
C PRO A 19 -5.80 -26.38 -23.02
N GLY A 20 -6.65 -25.40 -22.65
CA GLY A 20 -8.11 -25.44 -22.82
C GLY A 20 -8.99 -26.12 -21.76
N VAL A 21 -8.44 -26.75 -20.72
CA VAL A 21 -9.17 -27.48 -19.67
C VAL A 21 -8.42 -27.29 -18.33
N PRO A 22 -9.05 -27.35 -17.13
CA PRO A 22 -8.31 -27.28 -15.86
C PRO A 22 -7.17 -28.32 -15.85
N VAL A 23 -5.94 -27.80 -15.80
CA VAL A 23 -4.70 -28.56 -15.88
C VAL A 23 -4.54 -29.37 -14.59
N ALA A 24 -4.84 -30.67 -14.64
CA ALA A 24 -4.47 -31.59 -13.57
C ALA A 24 -2.97 -31.90 -13.70
N CYS A 25 -2.16 -31.34 -12.81
CA CYS A 25 -0.72 -31.53 -12.84
C CYS A 25 -0.33 -32.89 -12.18
N PRO A 26 0.69 -33.61 -12.70
CA PRO A 26 1.03 -34.98 -12.30
C PRO A 26 1.25 -35.27 -10.79
N LEU A 27 1.52 -34.25 -9.97
CA LEU A 27 1.83 -34.38 -8.54
C LEU A 27 0.70 -34.01 -7.58
N GLU A 28 -0.54 -33.87 -8.04
CA GLU A 28 -1.74 -33.63 -7.19
C GLU A 28 -2.15 -34.84 -6.30
N LYS A 29 -1.18 -35.51 -5.66
CA LYS A 29 -1.42 -36.59 -4.69
C LYS A 29 -1.63 -36.01 -3.29
N ARG A 30 -2.37 -36.71 -2.43
CA ARG A 30 -2.71 -36.29 -1.04
C ARG A 30 -1.53 -35.90 -0.13
N THR A 31 -0.29 -36.25 -0.47
CA THR A 31 0.89 -35.97 0.36
C THR A 31 1.68 -34.73 -0.09
N TRP A 32 1.37 -34.18 -1.26
CA TRP A 32 2.08 -33.04 -1.84
C TRP A 32 1.13 -31.85 -1.94
N ASN A 33 1.51 -30.74 -1.32
CA ASN A 33 0.77 -29.48 -1.37
C ASN A 33 1.35 -28.61 -2.48
N ARG A 34 0.50 -28.13 -3.38
CA ARG A 34 0.88 -27.20 -4.44
C ARG A 34 0.97 -25.79 -3.85
N LEU A 35 2.08 -25.10 -4.09
CA LEU A 35 2.17 -23.66 -3.90
C LEU A 35 1.42 -23.00 -5.06
N GLU A 36 0.38 -22.22 -4.78
CA GLU A 36 -0.46 -21.55 -5.78
C GLU A 36 0.24 -20.31 -6.40
N LYS A 37 1.41 -20.53 -7.01
CA LYS A 37 2.11 -19.58 -7.88
C LYS A 37 2.64 -20.27 -9.15
N ASP A 38 2.14 -19.84 -10.30
CA ASP A 38 2.62 -20.32 -11.60
C ASP A 38 3.99 -19.71 -11.88
N LEU A 39 5.00 -20.55 -12.03
CA LEU A 39 6.38 -20.13 -12.25
C LEU A 39 6.55 -19.41 -13.60
N TYR A 40 5.65 -19.64 -14.55
CA TYR A 40 5.65 -18.95 -15.85
C TYR A 40 4.77 -17.69 -15.87
N LEU A 41 4.20 -17.27 -14.72
CA LEU A 41 3.36 -16.08 -14.62
C LEU A 41 2.21 -16.08 -15.64
N HIS A 42 1.64 -17.25 -15.90
CA HIS A 42 0.55 -17.45 -16.85
C HIS A 42 0.89 -17.12 -18.32
N ALA A 43 2.20 -16.97 -18.62
CA ALA A 43 2.68 -16.72 -19.97
C ALA A 43 3.06 -18.03 -20.69
N GLY A 44 2.80 -18.07 -21.99
CA GLY A 44 3.15 -19.20 -22.86
C GLY A 44 2.15 -20.36 -22.83
N GLU A 45 2.57 -21.49 -23.41
CA GLU A 45 1.75 -22.71 -23.54
C GLU A 45 2.00 -23.73 -22.42
N GLN A 46 2.73 -23.34 -21.37
CA GLN A 46 3.10 -24.21 -20.26
C GLN A 46 2.89 -23.50 -18.93
N ALA A 47 2.58 -24.27 -17.89
CA ALA A 47 2.56 -23.82 -16.51
C ALA A 47 3.50 -24.69 -15.68
N ALA A 48 4.06 -24.16 -14.60
CA ALA A 48 4.87 -24.95 -13.68
C ALA A 48 4.58 -24.55 -12.25
N TRP A 49 4.55 -25.55 -11.36
CA TRP A 49 4.19 -25.35 -9.96
C TRP A 49 5.18 -26.04 -9.04
N ILE A 50 5.40 -25.43 -7.88
CA ILE A 50 6.15 -26.04 -6.79
C ILE A 50 5.20 -26.90 -5.96
N TYR A 51 5.63 -28.13 -5.69
CA TYR A 51 4.97 -29.06 -4.79
C TYR A 51 5.87 -29.29 -3.57
N LEU A 52 5.27 -29.21 -2.39
CA LEU A 52 5.93 -29.37 -1.10
C LEU A 52 5.38 -30.64 -0.41
N GLU A 53 6.27 -31.51 0.04
CA GLU A 53 5.89 -32.57 0.98
C GLU A 53 6.06 -32.04 2.40
N GLU A 54 4.94 -31.90 3.12
CA GLU A 54 4.92 -31.44 4.50
C GLU A 54 4.58 -32.59 5.44
N ARG A 55 5.33 -32.71 6.53
CA ARG A 55 5.10 -33.73 7.56
C ARG A 55 5.15 -33.15 8.95
N ASP A 56 4.38 -33.72 9.87
CA ASP A 56 4.48 -33.39 11.29
C ASP A 56 5.86 -33.78 11.84
N LYS A 57 6.43 -32.92 12.69
CA LYS A 57 7.73 -33.12 13.35
C LYS A 57 7.80 -34.43 14.11
N ALA A 58 6.69 -34.84 14.73
CA ALA A 58 6.58 -36.11 15.43
C ALA A 58 6.78 -37.32 14.50
N ASP A 59 6.36 -37.21 13.23
CA ASP A 59 6.47 -38.28 12.24
C ASP A 59 7.88 -38.37 11.64
N VAL A 60 8.63 -37.27 11.59
CA VAL A 60 10.01 -37.25 11.08
C VAL A 60 11.07 -37.55 12.14
N ALA A 61 10.77 -37.39 13.43
CA ALA A 61 11.69 -37.66 14.53
C ALA A 61 12.21 -39.11 14.57
N ASN A 62 11.52 -40.07 13.93
CA ASN A 62 11.87 -41.48 13.90
C ASN A 62 12.78 -41.88 12.71
N GLY A 63 13.80 -41.09 12.43
CA GLY A 63 14.87 -41.45 11.47
C GLY A 63 14.65 -40.99 10.02
N ASN A 64 13.70 -40.10 9.77
CA ASN A 64 13.52 -39.50 8.44
C ASN A 64 14.52 -38.36 8.20
N ARG A 65 14.90 -38.16 6.93
CA ARG A 65 15.68 -36.99 6.51
C ARG A 65 14.75 -35.82 6.24
N VAL A 66 15.20 -34.62 6.61
CA VAL A 66 14.48 -33.36 6.45
C VAL A 66 15.35 -32.37 5.68
N ILE A 67 14.74 -31.39 5.01
CA ILE A 67 15.51 -30.35 4.33
C ILE A 67 16.11 -29.42 5.37
N THR A 68 17.44 -29.34 5.37
CA THR A 68 18.22 -28.47 6.26
C THR A 68 18.87 -27.28 5.58
N ASP A 69 18.93 -27.30 4.24
CA ASP A 69 19.42 -26.19 3.44
C ASP A 69 18.85 -26.27 2.02
N ILE A 70 18.77 -25.13 1.33
CA ILE A 70 18.27 -25.01 -0.05
C ILE A 70 19.10 -24.00 -0.82
N TRP A 71 19.41 -24.32 -2.07
CA TRP A 71 20.18 -23.49 -2.97
C TRP A 71 19.57 -23.50 -4.37
N VAL A 72 19.76 -22.41 -5.11
CA VAL A 72 19.37 -22.32 -6.53
C VAL A 72 20.60 -21.93 -7.34
N GLY A 73 20.92 -22.71 -8.37
CA GLY A 73 22.05 -22.44 -9.26
C GLY A 73 22.40 -23.60 -10.18
N ALA A 74 23.19 -23.31 -11.22
CA ALA A 74 23.55 -24.28 -12.24
C ALA A 74 24.49 -25.38 -11.70
N THR A 75 25.27 -25.06 -10.68
CA THR A 75 26.29 -25.94 -10.12
C THR A 75 25.95 -26.34 -8.69
N LYS A 76 26.33 -27.56 -8.32
CA LYS A 76 26.22 -28.05 -6.95
C LYS A 76 26.92 -27.08 -5.98
N PRO A 77 26.25 -26.64 -4.91
CA PRO A 77 26.88 -25.81 -3.88
C PRO A 77 27.98 -26.60 -3.12
N PRO A 78 28.94 -25.90 -2.48
CA PRO A 78 29.94 -26.55 -1.64
C PRO A 78 29.29 -27.38 -0.54
N GLY A 79 29.94 -28.48 -0.14
CA GLY A 79 29.46 -29.35 0.93
C GLY A 79 30.62 -29.98 1.67
N ASP A 80 30.65 -29.79 2.98
CA ASP A 80 31.79 -30.14 3.84
C ASP A 80 31.49 -31.36 4.76
N GLY A 81 30.43 -32.12 4.48
CA GLY A 81 29.93 -33.20 5.36
C GLY A 81 29.51 -34.50 4.66
N GLU A 82 29.03 -35.47 5.44
CA GLU A 82 28.51 -36.76 4.94
C GLU A 82 27.20 -36.61 4.14
N ASP A 83 26.44 -35.55 4.39
CA ASP A 83 25.20 -35.26 3.67
C ASP A 83 25.48 -34.67 2.29
N SER A 84 24.86 -35.25 1.26
CA SER A 84 25.03 -34.81 -0.13
C SER A 84 23.84 -33.96 -0.58
N TRP A 85 24.13 -32.81 -1.17
CA TRP A 85 23.13 -32.04 -1.93
C TRP A 85 22.50 -32.88 -3.02
N GLU A 86 21.18 -32.85 -3.10
CA GLU A 86 20.39 -33.50 -4.11
C GLU A 86 19.84 -32.48 -5.10
N GLN A 87 20.01 -32.75 -6.39
CA GLN A 87 19.47 -31.90 -7.45
C GLN A 87 17.96 -32.13 -7.60
N ARG A 88 17.25 -31.05 -7.92
CA ARG A 88 15.84 -31.01 -8.34
C ARG A 88 15.75 -30.25 -9.67
N SER A 89 14.56 -30.24 -10.26
CA SER A 89 14.28 -29.42 -11.44
C SER A 89 14.49 -27.92 -11.16
N CYS A 90 14.60 -27.14 -12.23
CA CYS A 90 14.72 -25.68 -12.17
C CYS A 90 15.95 -25.15 -11.42
N GLY A 91 17.06 -25.91 -11.43
CA GLY A 91 18.32 -25.52 -10.78
C GLY A 91 18.28 -25.54 -9.26
N ILE A 92 17.26 -26.17 -8.65
CA ILE A 92 17.12 -26.28 -7.20
C ILE A 92 18.03 -27.40 -6.68
N TRP A 93 18.70 -27.13 -5.56
CA TRP A 93 19.47 -28.10 -4.79
C TRP A 93 18.92 -28.11 -3.37
N ILE A 94 18.62 -29.29 -2.83
CA ILE A 94 18.22 -29.44 -1.43
C ILE A 94 19.27 -30.25 -0.68
N LEU A 95 19.61 -29.82 0.53
CA LEU A 95 20.42 -30.59 1.45
C LEU A 95 19.48 -31.26 2.44
N ARG A 96 19.39 -32.59 2.38
CA ARG A 96 18.62 -33.36 3.35
C ARG A 96 19.53 -33.97 4.37
N SER A 97 19.27 -33.73 5.65
CA SER A 97 20.04 -34.30 6.76
C SER A 97 19.12 -35.10 7.68
N HIS A 98 19.69 -35.97 8.52
CA HIS A 98 18.89 -36.60 9.56
C HIS A 98 18.23 -35.54 10.46
N TYR A 99 16.96 -35.77 10.80
CA TYR A 99 16.26 -34.89 11.72
C TYR A 99 17.06 -34.75 13.04
N THR A 100 17.24 -33.51 13.48
CA THR A 100 17.77 -33.16 14.79
C THR A 100 16.84 -32.14 15.43
N ASP A 101 16.82 -32.05 16.76
CA ASP A 101 16.00 -31.05 17.47
C ASP A 101 16.50 -29.60 17.29
N ASN A 102 17.47 -29.37 16.40
CA ASN A 102 17.90 -28.03 16.00
C ASN A 102 16.89 -27.39 15.03
N TYR A 103 15.84 -26.83 15.60
CA TYR A 103 14.76 -26.17 14.87
C TYR A 103 15.23 -25.09 13.90
N LEU A 104 16.32 -24.36 14.20
CA LEU A 104 16.80 -23.25 13.37
C LEU A 104 17.26 -23.68 11.96
N ARG A 105 17.54 -24.97 11.76
CA ARG A 105 17.97 -25.50 10.46
C ARG A 105 16.85 -26.16 9.67
N LEU A 106 15.65 -26.29 10.22
CA LEU A 106 14.57 -27.01 9.54
C LEU A 106 13.85 -26.09 8.57
N LEU A 107 13.70 -26.49 7.31
CA LEU A 107 12.87 -25.76 6.35
C LEU A 107 11.39 -25.89 6.74
N THR A 108 10.72 -24.76 6.96
CA THR A 108 9.31 -24.71 7.42
C THR A 108 8.41 -23.83 6.55
N GLY A 109 8.95 -23.25 5.48
CA GLY A 109 8.20 -22.42 4.55
C GLY A 109 8.98 -22.21 3.26
N ILE A 110 8.26 -22.31 2.15
CA ILE A 110 8.73 -21.95 0.81
C ILE A 110 7.64 -21.09 0.17
N ASP A 111 8.07 -20.05 -0.53
CA ASP A 111 7.24 -19.16 -1.33
C ASP A 111 8.01 -18.73 -2.58
N VAL A 112 7.32 -18.11 -3.54
CA VAL A 112 7.92 -17.63 -4.80
C VAL A 112 7.62 -16.15 -4.96
N LEU A 113 8.66 -15.37 -5.24
CA LEU A 113 8.54 -13.97 -5.62
C LEU A 113 9.17 -13.76 -7.00
N PHE A 114 8.73 -12.75 -7.73
CA PHE A 114 9.08 -12.59 -9.13
C PHE A 114 9.81 -11.27 -9.41
N GLY A 115 10.86 -11.35 -10.22
CA GLY A 115 11.66 -10.20 -10.63
C GLY A 115 13.02 -10.11 -9.94
N THR A 116 13.94 -9.41 -10.59
CA THR A 116 15.29 -9.13 -10.05
C THR A 116 15.23 -8.16 -8.87
N ASP A 117 14.22 -7.31 -8.85
CA ASP A 117 13.90 -6.32 -7.83
C ASP A 117 12.98 -6.86 -6.71
N ALA A 118 12.64 -8.15 -6.74
CA ALA A 118 11.86 -8.79 -5.68
C ALA A 118 12.55 -8.71 -4.31
N VAL A 119 11.73 -8.54 -3.27
CA VAL A 119 12.15 -8.47 -1.87
C VAL A 119 11.15 -9.22 -0.99
N ASP A 120 11.61 -9.79 0.12
CA ASP A 120 10.73 -10.43 1.12
C ASP A 120 10.86 -9.71 2.47
N PRO A 121 9.88 -8.88 2.87
CA PRO A 121 9.94 -8.13 4.11
C PRO A 121 9.43 -8.92 5.33
N ARG A 122 9.04 -10.19 5.15
CA ARG A 122 8.47 -11.00 6.25
C ARG A 122 9.57 -11.44 7.23
N PRO A 123 9.33 -11.36 8.55
CA PRO A 123 10.30 -11.84 9.54
C PRO A 123 10.66 -13.32 9.37
N GLY A 124 11.97 -13.60 9.29
CA GLY A 124 12.51 -14.97 9.19
C GLY A 124 12.49 -15.59 7.80
N TRP A 125 12.01 -14.85 6.79
CA TRP A 125 12.09 -15.28 5.39
C TRP A 125 13.38 -14.76 4.74
N THR A 126 13.92 -15.53 3.80
CA THR A 126 15.12 -15.17 3.05
C THR A 126 14.88 -15.47 1.58
N LEU A 127 14.94 -14.43 0.75
CA LEU A 127 14.89 -14.56 -0.70
C LEU A 127 16.24 -15.08 -1.21
N LEU A 128 16.23 -16.21 -1.92
CA LEU A 128 17.44 -16.79 -2.48
C LEU A 128 17.99 -15.91 -3.62
N PRO A 129 19.32 -15.83 -3.76
CA PRO A 129 19.96 -14.84 -4.64
C PRO A 129 19.73 -15.12 -6.13
N ALA A 130 19.73 -16.39 -6.54
CA ALA A 130 19.55 -16.78 -7.93
C ALA A 130 18.07 -17.09 -8.25
N PRO A 131 17.60 -16.76 -9.47
CA PRO A 131 16.29 -17.20 -9.95
C PRO A 131 16.28 -18.68 -10.28
N LEU A 132 15.08 -19.26 -10.31
CA LEU A 132 14.85 -20.62 -10.81
C LEU A 132 15.22 -20.71 -12.31
N GLN A 133 15.79 -21.83 -12.71
CA GLN A 133 16.24 -22.08 -14.08
C GLN A 133 15.14 -22.80 -14.87
N LEU A 134 14.15 -22.05 -15.34
CA LEU A 134 13.05 -22.61 -16.14
C LEU A 134 13.51 -22.95 -17.56
N GLU A 135 12.98 -24.04 -18.11
CA GLU A 135 13.09 -24.35 -19.53
C GLU A 135 12.13 -23.44 -20.32
N ASP A 136 12.54 -23.02 -21.52
CA ASP A 136 11.74 -22.17 -22.43
C ASP A 136 11.13 -20.94 -21.74
N GLN A 137 11.90 -20.26 -20.90
CA GLN A 137 11.42 -19.13 -20.10
C GLN A 137 10.89 -18.01 -21.01
N PRO A 138 9.59 -17.64 -20.90
CA PRO A 138 9.03 -16.51 -21.62
C PRO A 138 9.64 -15.20 -21.09
N ASP A 139 9.43 -14.10 -21.83
CA ASP A 139 9.89 -12.77 -21.43
C ASP A 139 9.02 -12.20 -20.29
N VAL A 140 9.13 -12.84 -19.12
CA VAL A 140 8.43 -12.51 -17.88
C VAL A 140 9.42 -12.44 -16.71
N PRO A 141 9.09 -11.69 -15.65
CA PRO A 141 9.91 -11.62 -14.45
C PRO A 141 10.26 -13.00 -13.88
N ALA A 142 11.56 -13.24 -13.69
CA ALA A 142 12.04 -14.55 -13.27
C ALA A 142 11.56 -14.92 -11.85
N PRO A 143 11.06 -16.16 -11.61
CA PRO A 143 10.70 -16.61 -10.28
C PRO A 143 11.92 -16.87 -9.40
N ARG A 144 11.80 -16.52 -8.12
CA ARG A 144 12.83 -16.68 -7.10
C ARG A 144 12.22 -17.30 -5.86
N LEU A 145 12.91 -18.29 -5.27
CA LEU A 145 12.45 -18.91 -4.03
C LEU A 145 12.71 -18.00 -2.84
N SER A 146 11.71 -17.83 -1.99
CA SER A 146 11.90 -17.36 -0.62
C SER A 146 11.70 -18.52 0.35
N ALA A 147 12.61 -18.65 1.30
CA ALA A 147 12.65 -19.77 2.25
C ALA A 147 12.61 -19.27 3.69
N ARG A 148 11.92 -20.02 4.55
CA ARG A 148 11.95 -19.84 6.01
C ARG A 148 12.52 -21.08 6.67
N PHE A 149 13.59 -20.88 7.43
CA PHE A 149 14.15 -21.88 8.31
C PHE A 149 13.76 -21.61 9.77
N GLY A 150 13.42 -22.66 10.50
CA GLY A 150 12.93 -22.54 11.88
C GLY A 150 11.47 -22.11 12.00
N PRO A 151 10.98 -21.89 13.22
CA PRO A 151 9.59 -21.53 13.45
C PRO A 151 9.26 -20.15 12.85
N PRO A 152 7.97 -19.87 12.54
CA PRO A 152 7.54 -18.52 12.19
C PRO A 152 7.99 -17.52 13.24
N ILE A 153 8.62 -16.45 12.78
CA ILE A 153 8.97 -15.32 13.64
C ILE A 153 7.74 -14.40 13.67
N PRO A 154 7.17 -14.11 14.86
CA PRO A 154 6.07 -13.18 14.95
C PRO A 154 6.52 -11.79 14.52
N ARG A 155 5.57 -10.95 14.13
CA ARG A 155 5.84 -9.53 13.89
C ARG A 155 6.49 -8.87 15.12
N PRO A 156 7.38 -7.88 14.92
CA PRO A 156 8.06 -7.17 16.00
C PRO A 156 7.16 -6.16 16.72
N ASP A 157 6.02 -5.80 16.13
CA ASP A 157 5.06 -4.83 16.62
C ASP A 157 3.78 -5.47 17.19
N ASP A 158 3.04 -4.70 17.99
CA ASP A 158 1.66 -5.00 18.37
C ASP A 158 0.71 -4.16 17.49
N PRO A 159 -0.08 -4.77 16.57
CA PRO A 159 -1.01 -4.04 15.73
C PRO A 159 -2.11 -3.31 16.51
N ASN A 160 -2.32 -3.68 17.78
CA ASN A 160 -3.30 -3.05 18.65
C ASN A 160 -2.69 -1.93 19.50
N ALA A 161 -1.38 -1.68 19.38
CA ALA A 161 -0.74 -0.59 20.07
C ALA A 161 -1.34 0.74 19.58
N PRO A 162 -1.81 1.61 20.49
CA PRO A 162 -2.40 2.88 20.10
C PRO A 162 -1.35 3.80 19.47
N LEU A 163 -1.70 4.45 18.37
CA LEU A 163 -0.91 5.55 17.82
C LEU A 163 -0.86 6.70 18.84
N ARG A 164 0.31 7.31 19.01
CA ARG A 164 0.51 8.39 19.98
C ARG A 164 1.26 9.54 19.36
N VAL A 165 0.90 10.75 19.79
CA VAL A 165 1.70 11.94 19.49
C VAL A 165 3.09 11.81 20.12
N ASN A 166 4.06 12.44 19.49
CA ASN A 166 5.40 12.59 20.05
C ASN A 166 5.39 13.43 21.33
N LYS A 167 6.52 13.44 22.05
CA LYS A 167 6.66 14.21 23.30
C LYS A 167 6.50 15.71 23.11
N ASP A 168 6.74 16.22 21.91
CA ASP A 168 6.50 17.61 21.51
C ASP A 168 5.04 17.89 21.12
N GLY A 169 4.17 16.86 21.15
CA GLY A 169 2.76 16.93 20.80
C GLY A 169 2.47 16.86 19.30
N LYS A 170 3.49 16.60 18.47
CA LYS A 170 3.34 16.50 17.02
C LYS A 170 3.15 15.06 16.56
N PHE A 171 2.49 14.90 15.42
CA PHE A 171 2.35 13.62 14.73
C PHE A 171 2.42 13.85 13.22
N LYS A 172 3.35 13.19 12.55
CA LYS A 172 3.63 13.36 11.13
C LYS A 172 3.19 12.14 10.32
N ILE A 173 2.47 12.41 9.25
CA ILE A 173 1.97 11.41 8.31
C ILE A 173 2.57 11.70 6.93
N VAL A 174 3.13 10.68 6.29
CA VAL A 174 3.46 10.74 4.85
C VAL A 174 2.40 9.94 4.10
N GLN A 175 1.70 10.58 3.17
CA GLN A 175 0.73 9.94 2.28
C GLN A 175 1.43 9.57 0.97
N ILE A 176 1.43 8.29 0.62
CA ILE A 176 1.99 7.77 -0.63
C ILE A 176 0.83 7.21 -1.42
N SER A 177 0.73 7.58 -2.69
CA SER A 177 -0.38 7.19 -3.55
C SER A 177 0.14 6.85 -4.93
N ASP A 178 -0.58 5.97 -5.62
CA ASP A 178 -0.37 5.72 -7.04
C ASP A 178 1.08 5.28 -7.30
N THR A 179 1.52 4.26 -6.55
CA THR A 179 2.87 3.69 -6.76
C THR A 179 2.93 2.84 -8.01
N HIS A 180 1.79 2.21 -8.38
CA HIS A 180 1.65 1.46 -9.63
C HIS A 180 2.76 0.42 -9.82
N MET A 181 3.10 -0.28 -8.74
CA MET A 181 4.16 -1.27 -8.74
C MET A 181 3.75 -2.49 -9.58
N VAL A 182 4.68 -3.05 -10.34
CA VAL A 182 4.42 -4.19 -11.23
C VAL A 182 5.14 -5.45 -10.76
N THR A 183 4.80 -6.60 -11.35
CA THR A 183 5.65 -7.79 -11.22
C THR A 183 6.93 -7.54 -12.05
N GLY A 184 8.10 -7.37 -11.40
CA GLY A 184 9.35 -6.95 -12.05
C GLY A 184 9.65 -5.44 -11.97
N ALA A 185 10.68 -4.97 -12.66
CA ALA A 185 11.23 -3.61 -12.47
C ALA A 185 10.42 -2.46 -13.10
N GLY A 186 9.47 -2.77 -13.99
CA GLY A 186 8.60 -1.80 -14.64
C GLY A 186 9.29 -0.83 -15.60
N VAL A 187 8.46 -0.04 -16.29
CA VAL A 187 8.86 0.96 -17.29
C VAL A 187 8.22 2.29 -16.93
N CYS A 188 8.99 3.37 -16.97
CA CYS A 188 8.49 4.72 -16.71
C CYS A 188 8.63 5.58 -17.97
N ASN A 189 7.54 6.04 -18.57
CA ASN A 189 7.59 6.71 -19.87
C ASN A 189 7.76 8.23 -19.80
N ASP A 190 7.50 8.83 -18.64
CA ASP A 190 7.36 10.28 -18.46
C ASP A 190 8.31 10.86 -17.39
N ALA A 191 9.17 10.05 -16.78
CA ALA A 191 10.16 10.55 -15.83
C ALA A 191 11.15 11.54 -16.46
N MET A 192 11.66 12.43 -15.61
CA MET A 192 12.60 13.49 -15.99
C MET A 192 13.70 13.67 -14.95
N ASP A 193 14.83 14.23 -15.37
CA ASP A 193 15.87 14.69 -14.47
C ASP A 193 15.50 16.03 -13.81
N ALA A 194 16.32 16.51 -12.87
CA ALA A 194 16.08 17.77 -12.15
C ALA A 194 16.04 19.04 -13.05
N ASN A 195 16.47 18.93 -14.31
CA ASN A 195 16.42 20.00 -15.31
C ASN A 195 15.21 19.86 -16.26
N GLY A 196 14.35 18.87 -16.04
CA GLY A 196 13.17 18.58 -16.87
C GLY A 196 13.49 17.80 -18.14
N GLN A 197 14.68 17.20 -18.27
CA GLN A 197 15.00 16.37 -19.44
C GLN A 197 14.50 14.94 -19.24
N PRO A 198 13.84 14.32 -20.23
CA PRO A 198 13.45 12.92 -20.17
C PRO A 198 14.62 11.99 -19.81
N ILE A 199 14.38 11.03 -18.92
CA ILE A 199 15.33 9.96 -18.58
C ILE A 199 14.94 8.64 -19.28
N PRO A 200 15.84 7.64 -19.35
CA PRO A 200 15.52 6.35 -19.97
C PRO A 200 14.30 5.66 -19.35
N SER A 201 13.44 5.08 -20.19
CA SER A 201 12.20 4.42 -19.76
C SER A 201 12.44 3.00 -19.22
N ILE A 202 13.10 2.91 -18.07
CA ILE A 202 13.41 1.65 -17.39
C ILE A 202 13.33 1.84 -15.86
N GLU A 203 13.25 0.73 -15.12
CA GLU A 203 13.40 0.70 -13.66
C GLU A 203 12.42 1.61 -12.91
N ALA A 204 11.15 1.62 -13.34
CA ALA A 204 10.09 2.36 -12.66
C ALA A 204 10.02 2.01 -11.17
N ASP A 205 9.93 0.73 -10.83
CA ASP A 205 9.75 0.27 -9.45
C ASP A 205 10.97 0.59 -8.57
N PRO A 206 12.22 0.31 -8.98
CA PRO A 206 13.40 0.78 -8.26
C PRO A 206 13.44 2.31 -8.04
N ASN A 207 13.05 3.12 -9.03
CA ASN A 207 13.00 4.57 -8.89
C ASN A 207 11.92 5.02 -7.91
N THR A 208 10.74 4.38 -7.92
CA THR A 208 9.68 4.59 -6.91
C THR A 208 10.20 4.31 -5.50
N ILE A 209 10.83 3.15 -5.29
CA ILE A 209 11.37 2.76 -3.97
C ILE A 209 12.46 3.72 -3.50
N LYS A 210 13.33 4.17 -4.42
CA LYS A 210 14.36 5.17 -4.12
C LYS A 210 13.72 6.48 -3.65
N PHE A 211 12.78 7.02 -4.41
CA PHE A 211 12.11 8.28 -4.06
C PHE A 211 11.39 8.17 -2.71
N ILE A 212 10.61 7.11 -2.50
CA ILE A 212 9.96 6.83 -1.22
C ILE A 212 10.99 6.76 -0.09
N GLY A 213 12.09 6.01 -0.26
CA GLY A 213 13.15 5.90 0.73
C GLY A 213 13.73 7.25 1.15
N GLU A 214 14.02 8.12 0.17
CA GLU A 214 14.54 9.48 0.41
C GLU A 214 13.55 10.34 1.20
N ILE A 215 12.25 10.27 0.87
CA ILE A 215 11.20 10.97 1.62
C ILE A 215 11.16 10.50 3.07
N LEU A 216 11.16 9.18 3.30
CA LEU A 216 11.07 8.61 4.65
C LEU A 216 12.28 9.00 5.50
N ASP A 217 13.48 9.06 4.91
CA ASP A 217 14.71 9.44 5.60
C ASP A 217 14.73 10.93 5.99
N VAL A 218 14.17 11.79 5.14
CA VAL A 218 14.06 13.24 5.39
C VAL A 218 12.92 13.56 6.35
N GLU A 219 11.74 12.97 6.15
CA GLU A 219 10.56 13.30 6.93
C GLU A 219 10.49 12.58 8.26
N LYS A 220 10.97 11.33 8.34
CA LYS A 220 10.86 10.47 9.53
C LYS A 220 9.42 10.47 10.08
N PRO A 221 8.44 10.02 9.27
CA PRO A 221 7.04 10.04 9.68
C PRO A 221 6.76 9.09 10.83
N ASP A 222 5.72 9.42 11.60
CA ASP A 222 5.17 8.55 12.64
C ASP A 222 4.18 7.52 12.07
N LEU A 223 3.61 7.82 10.88
CA LEU A 223 2.70 6.96 10.13
C LEU A 223 2.87 7.18 8.63
N VAL A 224 2.80 6.11 7.85
CA VAL A 224 2.63 6.18 6.39
C VAL A 224 1.21 5.75 6.03
N ILE A 225 0.57 6.46 5.11
CA ILE A 225 -0.72 6.05 4.53
C ILE A 225 -0.48 5.74 3.06
N LEU A 226 -0.69 4.49 2.66
CA LEU A 226 -0.76 4.08 1.26
C LEU A 226 -2.20 4.31 0.78
N SER A 227 -2.44 5.35 -0.04
CA SER A 227 -3.79 5.83 -0.37
C SER A 227 -4.32 5.34 -1.73
N GLY A 228 -4.13 4.05 -2.02
CA GLY A 228 -4.62 3.37 -3.23
C GLY A 228 -3.61 3.30 -4.38
N ASP A 229 -3.92 2.42 -5.33
CA ASP A 229 -3.11 2.06 -6.50
C ASP A 229 -1.66 1.76 -6.13
N GLN A 230 -1.50 0.88 -5.13
CA GLN A 230 -0.20 0.36 -4.77
C GLN A 230 0.37 -0.47 -5.92
N VAL A 231 -0.47 -1.27 -6.55
CA VAL A 231 -0.12 -2.13 -7.67
C VAL A 231 -0.78 -1.67 -8.97
N HIS A 232 -0.12 -1.92 -10.09
CA HIS A 232 -0.65 -1.58 -11.42
C HIS A 232 -1.80 -2.53 -11.81
N HIS A 233 -2.64 -2.10 -12.75
CA HIS A 233 -3.82 -2.86 -13.21
C HIS A 233 -3.50 -4.15 -13.96
N ASP A 234 -2.27 -4.30 -14.46
CA ASP A 234 -1.84 -5.46 -15.26
C ASP A 234 -0.60 -6.09 -14.64
N ILE A 235 -0.86 -6.95 -13.66
CA ILE A 235 0.18 -7.69 -12.94
C ILE A 235 -0.16 -9.18 -12.91
N PRO A 236 0.80 -10.06 -13.25
CA PRO A 236 0.61 -11.51 -13.16
C PRO A 236 0.81 -12.06 -11.73
N ASP A 237 1.42 -11.29 -10.81
CA ASP A 237 1.50 -11.62 -9.38
C ASP A 237 1.41 -10.34 -8.53
N THR A 238 0.43 -10.30 -7.61
CA THR A 238 0.20 -9.16 -6.71
C THR A 238 1.16 -9.10 -5.52
N GLN A 239 1.61 -10.24 -5.01
CA GLN A 239 2.39 -10.27 -3.76
C GLN A 239 3.78 -9.64 -3.93
N SER A 240 4.46 -9.90 -5.06
CA SER A 240 5.79 -9.35 -5.33
C SER A 240 5.80 -7.81 -5.32
N PRO A 241 4.92 -7.10 -6.06
CA PRO A 241 4.84 -5.64 -5.98
C PRO A 241 4.40 -5.11 -4.62
N LEU A 242 3.42 -5.76 -3.95
CA LEU A 242 3.02 -5.36 -2.60
C LEU A 242 4.19 -5.43 -1.61
N PHE A 243 5.04 -6.45 -1.70
CA PHE A 243 6.22 -6.56 -0.84
C PHE A 243 7.27 -5.49 -1.14
N LYS A 244 7.44 -5.10 -2.41
CA LYS A 244 8.33 -3.99 -2.77
C LYS A 244 7.89 -2.69 -2.11
N VAL A 245 6.61 -2.30 -2.22
CA VAL A 245 6.14 -0.99 -1.73
C VAL A 245 6.24 -0.85 -0.20
N VAL A 246 5.99 -1.93 0.54
CA VAL A 246 6.01 -1.90 2.03
C VAL A 246 7.40 -2.15 2.63
N SER A 247 8.34 -2.74 1.88
CA SER A 247 9.70 -3.01 2.33
C SER A 247 10.45 -1.79 2.91
N PRO A 248 10.45 -0.60 2.27
CA PRO A 248 11.09 0.59 2.85
C PRO A 248 10.43 1.07 4.16
N LEU A 249 9.15 0.76 4.38
CA LEU A 249 8.41 1.10 5.60
C LEU A 249 8.80 0.15 6.74
N ILE A 250 8.78 -1.15 6.46
CA ILE A 250 9.08 -2.22 7.41
C ILE A 250 10.53 -2.15 7.87
N SER A 251 11.48 -1.95 6.96
CA SER A 251 12.90 -1.81 7.28
C SER A 251 13.21 -0.60 8.19
N ARG A 252 12.35 0.42 8.17
CA ARG A 252 12.44 1.61 9.03
C ARG A 252 11.57 1.52 10.28
N SER A 253 10.85 0.41 10.48
CA SER A 253 9.89 0.23 11.59
C SER A 253 8.81 1.31 11.64
N ILE A 254 8.36 1.78 10.47
CA ILE A 254 7.33 2.81 10.35
C ILE A 254 5.95 2.12 10.23
N PRO A 255 5.01 2.40 11.16
CA PRO A 255 3.62 1.96 11.02
C PRO A 255 3.00 2.46 9.72
N PHE A 256 2.17 1.63 9.09
CA PHE A 256 1.47 2.03 7.88
C PHE A 256 0.01 1.57 7.83
N ALA A 257 -0.82 2.41 7.21
CA ALA A 257 -2.22 2.15 6.91
C ALA A 257 -2.40 2.07 5.38
N VAL A 258 -3.45 1.40 4.93
CA VAL A 258 -3.72 1.14 3.51
C VAL A 258 -5.17 1.45 3.16
N VAL A 259 -5.35 2.10 2.02
CA VAL A 259 -6.60 2.21 1.26
C VAL A 259 -6.35 1.57 -0.10
N PHE A 260 -7.33 0.87 -0.65
CA PHE A 260 -7.25 0.32 -2.01
C PHE A 260 -7.72 1.34 -3.05
N GLY A 261 -7.09 1.29 -4.21
CA GLY A 261 -7.51 2.00 -5.42
C GLY A 261 -8.15 1.09 -6.45
N ASN A 262 -8.58 1.67 -7.57
CA ASN A 262 -9.27 0.94 -8.63
C ASN A 262 -8.36 -0.09 -9.30
N HIS A 263 -7.06 0.19 -9.44
CA HIS A 263 -6.15 -0.70 -10.15
C HIS A 263 -5.67 -1.87 -9.28
N ASP A 264 -5.80 -1.77 -7.95
CA ASP A 264 -5.23 -2.76 -7.04
C ASP A 264 -5.79 -4.18 -7.28
N ASP A 265 -7.05 -4.32 -7.68
CA ASP A 265 -7.70 -5.61 -7.99
C ASP A 265 -8.33 -5.71 -9.38
N GLU A 266 -7.94 -4.84 -10.32
CA GLU A 266 -8.51 -4.82 -11.68
C GLU A 266 -7.94 -5.92 -12.59
N GLY A 267 -6.69 -6.33 -12.36
CA GLY A 267 -5.97 -7.25 -13.22
C GLY A 267 -6.55 -8.66 -13.21
N THR A 268 -6.48 -9.34 -14.36
CA THR A 268 -7.02 -10.72 -14.53
C THR A 268 -6.44 -11.71 -13.50
N TYR A 269 -5.16 -11.54 -13.14
CA TYR A 269 -4.46 -12.37 -12.17
C TYR A 269 -4.21 -11.63 -10.84
N ALA A 270 -4.75 -10.43 -10.69
CA ALA A 270 -4.65 -9.69 -9.45
C ALA A 270 -5.42 -10.42 -8.34
N LEU A 271 -4.86 -10.41 -7.13
CA LEU A 271 -5.56 -10.89 -5.95
C LEU A 271 -6.72 -9.94 -5.62
N SER A 272 -7.85 -10.47 -5.17
CA SER A 272 -8.92 -9.62 -4.64
C SER A 272 -8.44 -8.80 -3.43
N ARG A 273 -9.05 -7.63 -3.21
CA ARG A 273 -8.74 -6.76 -2.05
C ARG A 273 -8.73 -7.49 -0.71
N GLY A 274 -9.66 -8.43 -0.49
CA GLY A 274 -9.69 -9.25 0.73
C GLY A 274 -8.45 -10.14 0.90
N LYS A 275 -7.94 -10.74 -0.19
CA LYS A 275 -6.70 -11.53 -0.17
C LYS A 275 -5.47 -10.64 0.00
N GLN A 276 -5.44 -9.47 -0.63
CA GLN A 276 -4.38 -8.48 -0.42
C GLN A 276 -4.35 -7.97 1.03
N MET A 277 -5.52 -7.67 1.60
CA MET A 277 -5.65 -7.25 3.00
C MET A 277 -5.13 -8.34 3.94
N ALA A 278 -5.43 -9.63 3.69
CA ALA A 278 -4.87 -10.72 4.48
C ALA A 278 -3.33 -10.78 4.43
N ILE A 279 -2.72 -10.56 3.26
CA ILE A 279 -1.26 -10.46 3.11
C ILE A 279 -0.73 -9.28 3.92
N LEU A 280 -1.30 -8.08 3.73
CA LEU A 280 -0.87 -6.86 4.40
C LEU A 280 -1.01 -6.97 5.92
N GLN A 281 -2.12 -7.53 6.41
CA GLN A 281 -2.39 -7.73 7.83
C GLN A 281 -1.46 -8.71 8.51
N ASP A 282 -0.71 -9.52 7.77
CA ASP A 282 0.33 -10.41 8.33
C ASP A 282 1.71 -9.73 8.40
N LEU A 283 1.93 -8.64 7.65
CA LEU A 283 3.22 -7.94 7.59
C LEU A 283 3.49 -7.05 8.81
N PRO A 284 4.76 -6.93 9.25
CA PRO A 284 5.15 -6.01 10.32
C PRO A 284 4.63 -4.59 10.12
N PHE A 285 4.22 -3.94 11.21
CA PHE A 285 3.84 -2.52 11.27
C PHE A 285 2.58 -2.14 10.46
N CYS A 286 1.89 -3.10 9.85
CA CYS A 286 0.61 -2.85 9.18
C CYS A 286 -0.52 -2.64 10.20
N LEU A 287 -1.24 -1.54 10.05
CA LEU A 287 -2.41 -1.14 10.84
C LEU A 287 -3.74 -1.27 10.07
N ALA A 288 -3.69 -1.73 8.82
CA ALA A 288 -4.86 -1.86 7.97
C ALA A 288 -5.83 -2.92 8.51
N GLN A 289 -7.12 -2.69 8.31
CA GLN A 289 -8.19 -3.58 8.78
C GLN A 289 -9.18 -3.84 7.66
N VAL A 290 -9.71 -5.07 7.60
CA VAL A 290 -10.76 -5.46 6.65
C VAL A 290 -12.00 -4.55 6.78
N GLY A 291 -12.32 -4.13 8.01
CA GLY A 291 -13.55 -3.40 8.32
C GLY A 291 -14.72 -4.32 8.65
N PRO A 292 -15.91 -3.76 8.97
CA PRO A 292 -17.09 -4.55 9.30
C PRO A 292 -17.65 -5.28 8.07
N GLU A 293 -18.03 -6.56 8.22
CA GLU A 293 -18.61 -7.37 7.13
C GLU A 293 -19.92 -6.81 6.55
N SER A 294 -20.64 -5.96 7.30
CA SER A 294 -21.91 -5.36 6.88
C SER A 294 -21.75 -4.04 6.10
N VAL A 295 -20.53 -3.63 5.79
CA VAL A 295 -20.21 -2.37 5.11
C VAL A 295 -19.59 -2.70 3.76
N ASP A 296 -20.07 -2.05 2.69
CA ASP A 296 -19.61 -2.30 1.33
C ASP A 296 -18.11 -1.96 1.17
N GLY A 297 -17.38 -2.78 0.42
CA GLY A 297 -15.94 -2.64 0.19
C GLY A 297 -15.06 -3.30 1.26
N VAL A 298 -13.75 -3.27 1.06
CA VAL A 298 -12.73 -3.83 1.96
C VAL A 298 -11.76 -2.71 2.36
N GLY A 299 -11.54 -2.54 3.66
CA GLY A 299 -10.68 -1.45 4.14
C GLY A 299 -11.43 -0.24 4.70
N ASN A 300 -12.69 -0.42 5.12
CA ASN A 300 -13.44 0.61 5.86
C ASN A 300 -13.11 0.52 7.36
N TYR A 301 -12.17 1.34 7.84
CA TYR A 301 -11.75 1.33 9.24
C TYR A 301 -11.32 2.72 9.73
N TYR A 302 -10.96 2.81 11.01
CA TYR A 302 -10.43 4.04 11.59
C TYR A 302 -9.25 3.75 12.51
N LEU A 303 -8.37 4.74 12.65
CA LEU A 303 -7.27 4.75 13.60
C LEU A 303 -7.39 5.98 14.50
N GLN A 304 -7.18 5.82 15.80
CA GLN A 304 -7.19 6.93 16.75
C GLN A 304 -5.76 7.29 17.16
N LEU A 305 -5.48 8.59 17.16
CA LEU A 305 -4.25 9.16 17.70
C LEU A 305 -4.48 9.60 19.13
N PHE A 306 -3.65 9.14 20.04
CA PHE A 306 -3.77 9.40 21.47
C PHE A 306 -2.67 10.33 22.00
N SER A 307 -2.90 10.88 23.19
CA SER A 307 -1.88 11.58 23.96
C SER A 307 -0.66 10.71 24.24
N SER A 308 0.49 11.36 24.37
CA SER A 308 1.76 10.71 24.73
C SER A 308 1.77 10.18 26.16
N ASP A 309 0.85 10.65 27.01
CA ASP A 309 0.72 10.22 28.40
C ASP A 309 -0.07 8.91 28.57
N GLU A 310 0.02 8.33 29.77
CA GLU A 310 -0.65 7.08 30.12
C GLU A 310 -2.18 7.20 30.14
N LYS A 311 -2.74 8.43 30.10
CA LYS A 311 -4.18 8.67 30.15
C LYS A 311 -4.91 8.27 28.87
N GLN A 312 -4.17 8.08 27.76
CA GLN A 312 -4.72 7.66 26.47
C GLN A 312 -5.92 8.48 26.04
N VAL A 313 -5.74 9.81 26.02
CA VAL A 313 -6.78 10.73 25.58
C VAL A 313 -6.79 10.78 24.05
N PRO A 314 -7.92 10.51 23.36
CA PRO A 314 -8.00 10.65 21.92
C PRO A 314 -7.83 12.13 21.50
N LEU A 315 -6.95 12.37 20.53
CA LEU A 315 -6.59 13.68 19.99
C LEU A 315 -6.98 13.87 18.52
N ALA A 316 -6.97 12.77 17.75
CA ALA A 316 -7.52 12.75 16.41
C ALA A 316 -8.09 11.37 16.04
N THR A 317 -8.97 11.34 15.04
CA THR A 317 -9.37 10.10 14.36
C THR A 317 -9.05 10.23 12.87
N MET A 318 -8.49 9.18 12.29
CA MET A 318 -8.29 9.03 10.85
C MET A 318 -9.23 7.93 10.36
N PHE A 319 -10.09 8.26 9.40
CA PHE A 319 -11.03 7.34 8.76
C PHE A 319 -10.47 6.92 7.40
N PHE A 320 -10.62 5.65 7.06
CA PHE A 320 -10.17 5.06 5.81
C PHE A 320 -11.38 4.47 5.12
N PHE A 321 -11.59 4.84 3.86
CA PHE A 321 -12.72 4.40 3.05
C PHE A 321 -12.22 3.59 1.87
N ASP A 322 -12.88 2.47 1.61
CA ASP A 322 -12.80 1.85 0.29
C ASP A 322 -13.65 2.67 -0.69
N SER A 323 -13.02 3.36 -1.64
CA SER A 323 -13.72 4.12 -2.68
C SER A 323 -14.13 3.29 -3.89
N HIS A 324 -14.08 1.96 -3.79
CA HIS A 324 -14.42 1.01 -4.85
C HIS A 324 -13.51 1.16 -6.08
N GLY A 325 -14.02 0.83 -7.25
CA GLY A 325 -13.26 0.87 -8.50
C GLY A 325 -14.13 1.29 -9.67
N GLN A 326 -13.61 1.05 -10.87
CA GLN A 326 -14.28 1.40 -12.12
C GLN A 326 -15.52 0.52 -12.34
N ILE A 327 -16.63 1.13 -12.75
CA ILE A 327 -17.84 0.41 -13.17
C ILE A 327 -17.59 -0.17 -14.57
N THR A 328 -17.73 -1.49 -14.70
CA THR A 328 -17.68 -2.15 -16.01
C THR A 328 -18.83 -1.66 -16.89
N SER A 329 -18.51 -0.96 -17.99
CA SER A 329 -19.49 -0.52 -18.98
C SER A 329 -18.93 -0.65 -20.40
N ASP A 330 -19.80 -0.93 -21.37
CA ASP A 330 -19.46 -0.97 -22.81
C ASP A 330 -19.25 0.44 -23.42
N GLY A 331 -19.27 1.49 -22.59
CA GLY A 331 -19.18 2.89 -22.98
C GLY A 331 -17.73 3.37 -23.16
N LYS A 332 -17.55 4.49 -23.88
CA LYS A 332 -16.22 5.09 -24.12
C LYS A 332 -15.60 5.75 -22.88
N ASN A 333 -16.42 6.10 -21.88
CA ASN A 333 -15.97 6.71 -20.63
C ASN A 333 -16.55 5.87 -19.49
N PRO A 334 -15.73 5.04 -18.84
CA PRO A 334 -16.19 4.31 -17.67
C PRO A 334 -16.45 5.28 -16.51
N ASP A 335 -17.49 5.02 -15.74
CA ASP A 335 -17.79 5.73 -14.50
C ASP A 335 -17.19 4.95 -13.31
N TYR A 336 -17.17 5.54 -12.12
CA TYR A 336 -16.65 4.90 -10.91
C TYR A 336 -17.78 4.60 -9.93
N GLU A 337 -17.65 3.51 -9.18
CA GLU A 337 -18.64 3.17 -8.15
C GLU A 337 -18.52 4.16 -6.98
N PRO A 338 -19.59 4.87 -6.61
CA PRO A 338 -19.52 5.85 -5.53
C PRO A 338 -19.46 5.15 -4.16
N ILE A 339 -19.01 5.90 -3.15
CA ILE A 339 -19.14 5.51 -1.75
C ILE A 339 -20.61 5.22 -1.43
N GLN A 340 -20.87 4.02 -0.92
CA GLN A 340 -22.20 3.47 -0.68
C GLN A 340 -22.82 4.00 0.62
N GLN A 341 -24.15 3.95 0.72
CA GLN A 341 -24.87 4.42 1.91
C GLN A 341 -24.45 3.66 3.19
N SER A 342 -24.14 2.36 3.08
CA SER A 342 -23.67 1.55 4.23
C SER A 342 -22.38 2.09 4.83
N GLN A 343 -21.47 2.62 3.99
CA GLN A 343 -20.21 3.23 4.41
C GLN A 343 -20.46 4.59 5.07
N ILE A 344 -21.40 5.39 4.55
CA ILE A 344 -21.81 6.67 5.15
C ILE A 344 -22.46 6.44 6.53
N ASP A 345 -23.34 5.46 6.63
CA ASP A 345 -24.02 5.10 7.88
C ASP A 345 -23.02 4.57 8.94
N TRP A 346 -22.09 3.72 8.52
CA TRP A 346 -20.99 3.26 9.35
C TRP A 346 -20.11 4.42 9.83
N PHE A 347 -19.70 5.30 8.93
CA PHE A 347 -18.87 6.45 9.26
C PHE A 347 -19.56 7.38 10.27
N THR A 348 -20.80 7.79 9.98
CA THR A 348 -21.53 8.74 10.83
C THR A 348 -21.84 8.15 12.21
N SER A 349 -22.26 6.88 12.27
CA SER A 349 -22.50 6.20 13.55
C SER A 349 -21.22 6.04 14.38
N THR A 350 -20.12 5.65 13.74
CA THR A 350 -18.80 5.50 14.37
C THR A 350 -18.28 6.85 14.87
N SER A 351 -18.29 7.89 14.03
CA SER A 351 -17.88 9.24 14.41
C SER A 351 -18.63 9.76 15.64
N ARG A 352 -19.98 9.67 15.63
CA ARG A 352 -20.81 10.09 16.77
C ARG A 352 -20.50 9.31 18.03
N HIS A 353 -20.29 8.00 17.91
CA HIS A 353 -19.91 7.17 19.05
C HIS A 353 -18.56 7.60 19.63
N LEU A 354 -17.53 7.75 18.79
CA LEU A 354 -16.20 8.18 19.21
C LEU A 354 -16.21 9.59 19.83
N LYS A 355 -16.96 10.53 19.23
CA LYS A 355 -17.16 11.88 19.74
C LYS A 355 -17.82 11.88 21.12
N LYS A 356 -18.86 11.07 21.34
CA LYS A 356 -19.51 10.92 22.64
C LYS A 356 -18.53 10.37 23.69
N THR A 357 -17.76 9.34 23.33
CA THR A 357 -16.75 8.74 24.22
C THR A 357 -15.64 9.72 24.57
N ARG A 358 -15.20 10.53 23.61
CA ARG A 358 -14.20 11.59 23.82
C ARG A 358 -14.71 12.67 24.78
N ILE A 359 -15.91 13.21 24.54
CA ILE A 359 -16.51 14.28 25.37
C ILE A 359 -16.75 13.80 26.80
N ALA A 360 -17.02 12.52 27.01
CA ALA A 360 -17.11 11.95 28.35
C ALA A 360 -15.75 11.93 29.10
N LYS A 361 -14.63 11.88 28.37
CA LYS A 361 -13.27 11.83 28.93
C LYS A 361 -12.57 13.20 29.01
N ARG A 362 -12.99 14.18 28.22
CA ARG A 362 -12.35 15.50 28.07
C ARG A 362 -13.41 16.56 27.77
N ASP A 363 -13.16 17.81 28.17
CA ASP A 363 -14.03 18.94 27.83
C ASP A 363 -14.28 19.02 26.32
N ALA A 364 -15.53 19.28 25.94
CA ALA A 364 -15.98 19.41 24.56
C ALA A 364 -15.26 20.55 23.81
N SER A 365 -14.74 21.54 24.55
CA SER A 365 -13.99 22.68 24.01
C SER A 365 -12.58 22.34 23.52
N SER A 366 -12.09 21.15 23.88
CA SER A 366 -10.73 20.74 23.57
C SER A 366 -10.52 20.47 22.08
N PRO A 367 -9.42 20.97 21.47
CA PRO A 367 -9.15 20.71 20.07
C PRO A 367 -9.07 19.21 19.77
N PHE A 368 -9.71 18.82 18.68
CA PHE A 368 -9.71 17.46 18.15
C PHE A 368 -9.84 17.51 16.64
N LEU A 369 -9.05 16.71 15.94
CA LEU A 369 -9.06 16.66 14.48
C LEU A 369 -9.67 15.34 13.99
N SER A 370 -10.35 15.41 12.86
CA SER A 370 -10.81 14.23 12.14
C SER A 370 -10.33 14.33 10.70
N LEU A 371 -9.71 13.27 10.21
CA LEU A 371 -9.19 13.16 8.84
C LEU A 371 -9.86 11.98 8.15
N ALA A 372 -10.03 12.06 6.84
CA ALA A 372 -10.44 10.92 6.03
C ALA A 372 -9.44 10.67 4.90
N PHE A 373 -9.27 9.41 4.52
CA PHE A 373 -8.43 9.00 3.41
C PHE A 373 -9.21 8.02 2.54
N MET A 374 -9.17 8.25 1.24
CA MET A 374 -9.76 7.40 0.21
C MET A 374 -8.89 7.46 -1.04
N HIS A 375 -9.13 6.62 -2.04
CA HIS A 375 -8.35 6.68 -3.26
C HIS A 375 -8.99 7.59 -4.31
N ILE A 376 -10.19 7.23 -4.76
CA ILE A 376 -10.93 7.94 -5.81
C ILE A 376 -11.60 9.18 -5.19
N PRO A 377 -11.43 10.38 -5.79
CA PRO A 377 -12.06 11.60 -5.31
C PRO A 377 -13.58 11.55 -5.53
N PHE A 378 -14.36 12.00 -4.54
CA PHE A 378 -15.81 12.14 -4.68
C PHE A 378 -16.21 13.44 -5.42
N PRO A 379 -17.45 13.59 -5.92
CA PRO A 379 -17.81 14.58 -6.94
C PRO A 379 -17.43 16.05 -6.64
N GLU A 380 -17.48 16.45 -5.37
CA GLU A 380 -17.12 17.80 -4.93
C GLU A 380 -15.65 18.18 -5.25
N TYR A 381 -14.74 17.22 -5.42
CA TYR A 381 -13.37 17.48 -5.89
C TYR A 381 -13.32 18.04 -7.32
N ALA A 382 -14.34 17.77 -8.14
CA ALA A 382 -14.42 18.24 -9.52
C ALA A 382 -14.99 19.67 -9.64
N GLY A 383 -15.49 20.28 -8.56
CA GLY A 383 -16.14 21.60 -8.58
C GLY A 383 -15.26 22.69 -9.23
N ASP A 384 -15.86 23.53 -10.07
CA ASP A 384 -15.16 24.60 -10.80
C ASP A 384 -14.86 25.83 -9.94
N ASP A 385 -15.59 26.00 -8.83
CA ASP A 385 -15.53 27.16 -7.93
C ASP A 385 -14.70 26.88 -6.66
N LEU A 386 -13.97 25.77 -6.65
CA LEU A 386 -13.09 25.38 -5.55
C LEU A 386 -12.01 26.45 -5.29
N SER A 387 -11.85 26.79 -4.01
CA SER A 387 -10.79 27.67 -3.53
C SER A 387 -9.49 26.87 -3.35
N ILE A 388 -8.72 26.72 -4.43
CA ILE A 388 -7.50 25.93 -4.51
C ILE A 388 -6.31 26.62 -3.82
N SER A 389 -5.50 25.83 -3.10
CA SER A 389 -4.22 26.20 -2.48
C SER A 389 -3.29 24.99 -2.33
N GLY A 390 -2.01 25.20 -2.02
CA GLY A 390 -1.08 24.09 -1.74
C GLY A 390 -0.84 23.14 -2.93
N GLY A 391 -1.06 23.63 -4.14
CA GLY A 391 -0.96 22.87 -5.39
C GLY A 391 -1.85 23.41 -6.49
N LYS A 392 -2.01 22.59 -7.54
CA LYS A 392 -2.78 22.93 -8.74
C LYS A 392 -3.64 21.76 -9.20
N ARG A 393 -4.80 22.09 -9.78
CA ARG A 393 -5.52 21.17 -10.67
C ARG A 393 -4.84 21.20 -12.04
N ARG A 394 -4.31 20.07 -12.49
CA ARG A 394 -3.53 19.93 -13.74
C ARG A 394 -4.18 18.97 -14.73
N GLU A 395 -5.14 18.19 -14.27
CA GLU A 395 -6.00 17.35 -15.09
C GLU A 395 -7.45 17.42 -14.58
N PRO A 396 -8.45 17.04 -15.39
CA PRO A 396 -9.81 16.82 -14.94
C PRO A 396 -9.84 15.84 -13.77
N THR A 397 -10.72 16.08 -12.81
CA THR A 397 -10.96 15.11 -11.74
C THR A 397 -11.76 13.94 -12.29
N GLU A 398 -11.21 12.73 -12.19
CA GLU A 398 -11.92 11.49 -12.47
C GLU A 398 -12.50 10.88 -11.19
N GLY A 399 -13.78 10.50 -11.25
CA GLY A 399 -14.50 9.99 -10.10
C GLY A 399 -15.96 9.70 -10.43
N PRO A 400 -16.75 9.23 -9.46
CA PRO A 400 -18.13 8.83 -9.70
C PRO A 400 -18.98 10.01 -10.18
N SER A 401 -19.86 9.77 -11.15
CA SER A 401 -20.84 10.78 -11.59
C SER A 401 -21.97 11.00 -10.57
N ILE A 402 -22.22 10.01 -9.72
CA ILE A 402 -23.26 10.03 -8.70
C ILE A 402 -22.73 10.67 -7.40
N ASN A 403 -23.39 11.72 -6.95
CA ASN A 403 -23.16 12.29 -5.61
C ASN A 403 -24.04 11.59 -4.57
N THR A 404 -23.41 10.88 -3.64
CA THR A 404 -24.07 10.15 -2.54
C THR A 404 -24.21 10.98 -1.26
N HIS A 405 -23.90 12.27 -1.32
CA HIS A 405 -23.90 13.19 -0.19
C HIS A 405 -22.88 12.85 0.91
N LEU A 406 -21.77 12.19 0.54
CA LEU A 406 -20.66 11.93 1.46
C LEU A 406 -20.09 13.22 2.04
N TYR A 407 -19.92 14.27 1.22
CA TYR A 407 -19.40 15.56 1.70
C TYR A 407 -20.26 16.13 2.82
N ASP A 408 -21.59 16.08 2.70
CA ASP A 408 -22.53 16.55 3.72
C ASP A 408 -22.34 15.80 5.05
N ALA A 409 -22.12 14.47 4.98
CA ALA A 409 -21.82 13.66 6.15
C ALA A 409 -20.47 14.04 6.79
N LEU A 410 -19.43 14.27 5.99
CA LEU A 410 -18.12 14.70 6.47
C LEU A 410 -18.18 16.07 7.17
N VAL A 411 -18.96 17.01 6.62
CA VAL A 411 -19.24 18.32 7.24
C VAL A 411 -19.97 18.15 8.57
N GLN A 412 -21.03 17.33 8.60
CA GLN A 412 -21.83 17.08 9.79
C GLN A 412 -20.99 16.50 10.93
N GLU A 413 -20.07 15.61 10.60
CA GLU A 413 -19.19 14.90 11.53
C GLU A 413 -17.86 15.64 11.79
N GLU A 414 -17.74 16.88 11.32
CA GLU A 414 -16.61 17.79 11.60
C GLU A 414 -15.25 17.26 11.13
N VAL A 415 -15.23 16.60 9.96
CA VAL A 415 -13.98 16.23 9.29
C VAL A 415 -13.23 17.50 8.87
N SER A 416 -11.94 17.53 9.17
CA SER A 416 -11.06 18.68 8.96
C SER A 416 -10.43 18.67 7.56
N ALA A 417 -10.02 17.49 7.09
CA ALA A 417 -9.45 17.31 5.76
C ALA A 417 -9.67 15.89 5.26
N VAL A 418 -9.72 15.75 3.94
CA VAL A 418 -9.75 14.49 3.21
C VAL A 418 -8.56 14.42 2.27
N GLY A 419 -7.81 13.32 2.31
CA GLY A 419 -6.75 13.00 1.35
C GLY A 419 -7.20 11.99 0.31
N CYS A 420 -6.87 12.22 -0.96
CA CYS A 420 -7.10 11.29 -2.08
C CYS A 420 -5.88 11.12 -3.01
N GLY A 421 -5.95 10.12 -3.89
CA GLY A 421 -4.99 9.80 -4.95
C GLY A 421 -5.62 9.91 -6.34
N HIS A 422 -5.41 8.90 -7.18
CA HIS A 422 -6.13 8.61 -8.44
C HIS A 422 -5.79 9.53 -9.62
N ASP A 423 -5.96 10.85 -9.45
CA ASP A 423 -5.55 11.83 -10.46
C ASP A 423 -4.09 12.23 -10.19
N HIS A 424 -3.14 11.60 -10.88
CA HIS A 424 -1.73 11.62 -10.50
C HIS A 424 -1.05 13.00 -10.59
N VAL A 425 -1.52 13.89 -11.46
CA VAL A 425 -0.93 15.22 -11.66
C VAL A 425 -1.68 16.32 -10.91
N ASN A 426 -2.86 16.01 -10.36
CA ASN A 426 -3.52 16.83 -9.36
C ASN A 426 -2.80 16.72 -8.01
N ASP A 427 -2.52 17.86 -7.38
CA ASP A 427 -1.79 17.90 -6.10
C ASP A 427 -2.22 19.05 -5.20
N PHE A 428 -3.42 19.57 -5.42
CA PHE A 428 -3.94 20.71 -4.68
C PHE A 428 -4.64 20.29 -3.39
N CYS A 429 -4.79 21.25 -2.48
CA CYS A 429 -5.83 21.25 -1.46
C CYS A 429 -6.88 22.32 -1.82
N ALA A 430 -8.16 22.08 -1.54
CA ALA A 430 -9.21 23.05 -1.82
C ALA A 430 -10.29 23.06 -0.75
N LEU A 431 -10.99 24.20 -0.65
CA LEU A 431 -12.27 24.31 0.05
C LEU A 431 -13.37 24.63 -0.95
N LEU A 432 -14.58 24.14 -0.68
CA LEU A 432 -15.77 24.63 -1.36
C LEU A 432 -16.04 26.09 -0.95
N PRO A 433 -16.54 26.93 -1.87
CA PRO A 433 -16.84 28.32 -1.56
C PRO A 433 -17.93 28.45 -0.48
N LYS A 434 -17.83 29.51 0.33
CA LYS A 434 -18.79 29.80 1.41
C LYS A 434 -20.15 30.19 0.82
N LEU A 435 -21.15 29.32 0.94
CA LEU A 435 -22.55 29.65 0.66
C LEU A 435 -23.32 29.85 1.98
N GLN A 436 -23.72 31.10 2.27
CA GLN A 436 -24.75 31.39 3.28
C GLN A 436 -25.95 32.05 2.58
N ARG A 437 -27.16 31.49 2.75
CA ARG A 437 -28.43 32.05 2.25
C ARG A 437 -28.35 32.51 0.77
N GLY A 438 -27.72 31.72 -0.08
CA GLY A 438 -27.62 31.98 -1.53
C GLY A 438 -26.73 33.18 -1.91
N HIS A 439 -25.88 33.68 -1.00
CA HIS A 439 -24.88 34.71 -1.30
C HIS A 439 -23.47 34.19 -0.98
N LEU A 440 -22.51 34.52 -1.84
CA LEU A 440 -21.09 34.34 -1.58
C LEU A 440 -20.70 35.21 -0.39
N VAL A 441 -20.17 34.60 0.67
CA VAL A 441 -19.65 35.35 1.82
C VAL A 441 -18.24 35.79 1.50
N GLU A 442 -18.08 37.03 1.02
CA GLU A 442 -16.78 37.62 0.66
C GLU A 442 -15.86 37.92 1.86
N ARG A 443 -16.34 37.78 3.10
CA ARG A 443 -15.56 38.09 4.31
C ARG A 443 -15.31 36.87 5.17
N ASP A 444 -14.17 36.90 5.85
CA ASP A 444 -13.81 35.88 6.83
C ASP A 444 -14.62 36.05 8.13
N ASP A 445 -15.91 35.72 8.05
CA ASP A 445 -16.76 35.59 9.22
C ASP A 445 -16.46 34.26 9.91
N GLN A 446 -15.81 34.34 11.07
CA GLN A 446 -15.45 33.20 11.92
C GLN A 446 -16.67 32.41 12.45
N SER A 447 -17.90 32.91 12.25
CA SER A 447 -19.13 32.19 12.57
C SER A 447 -19.56 31.18 11.49
N VAL A 448 -18.96 31.22 10.30
CA VAL A 448 -19.29 30.32 9.19
C VAL A 448 -18.45 29.05 9.31
N LYS A 449 -19.14 27.91 9.46
CA LYS A 449 -18.50 26.59 9.55
C LYS A 449 -18.09 26.14 8.14
N HIS A 450 -16.78 25.99 7.91
CA HIS A 450 -16.26 25.37 6.68
C HIS A 450 -16.49 23.85 6.70
N GLY A 451 -16.64 23.27 5.51
CA GLY A 451 -16.44 21.83 5.32
C GLY A 451 -14.96 21.46 5.25
N PRO A 452 -14.66 20.15 5.12
CA PRO A 452 -13.29 19.66 5.10
C PRO A 452 -12.48 20.22 3.93
N TRP A 453 -11.18 20.36 4.13
CA TRP A 453 -10.23 20.51 3.02
C TRP A 453 -10.22 19.24 2.15
N LEU A 454 -10.22 19.41 0.83
CA LEU A 454 -10.14 18.35 -0.16
C LEU A 454 -8.75 18.35 -0.78
N CYS A 455 -7.93 17.31 -0.54
CA CYS A 455 -6.51 17.34 -0.88
C CYS A 455 -6.08 16.12 -1.71
N TYR A 456 -5.52 16.37 -2.89
CA TYR A 456 -4.81 15.37 -3.66
C TYR A 456 -3.38 15.17 -3.17
N ASN A 457 -2.93 13.92 -3.19
CA ASN A 457 -1.54 13.54 -2.92
C ASN A 457 -0.59 13.88 -4.07
N GLY A 458 -1.06 13.68 -5.31
CA GLY A 458 -0.23 13.52 -6.50
C GLY A 458 0.37 12.11 -6.61
N GLY A 459 0.92 11.79 -7.79
CA GLY A 459 1.48 10.48 -8.10
C GLY A 459 2.89 10.30 -7.53
N SER A 460 3.04 9.31 -6.65
CA SER A 460 4.33 9.00 -6.00
C SER A 460 5.15 7.96 -6.76
N GLY A 461 4.50 7.10 -7.56
CA GLY A 461 5.17 6.04 -8.31
C GLY A 461 5.61 6.44 -9.70
N PHE A 462 6.72 5.88 -10.16
CA PHE A 462 7.19 5.94 -11.53
C PHE A 462 6.49 4.92 -12.45
N GLY A 463 5.72 3.98 -11.90
CA GLY A 463 4.95 3.01 -12.68
C GLY A 463 3.66 3.60 -13.29
N GLY A 464 3.05 4.57 -12.61
CA GLY A 464 1.86 5.28 -13.09
C GLY A 464 2.23 6.49 -13.94
N TYR A 465 1.27 7.12 -14.62
CA TYR A 465 1.55 8.34 -15.37
C TYR A 465 1.87 9.55 -14.45
N CYS A 466 2.67 10.51 -14.90
CA CYS A 466 2.83 11.87 -14.39
C CYS A 466 2.87 12.86 -15.54
N SER A 467 2.06 12.63 -16.57
CA SER A 467 1.96 13.52 -17.71
C SER A 467 0.52 13.78 -18.08
N TYR A 468 0.23 15.01 -18.49
CA TYR A 468 -1.09 15.43 -18.97
C TYR A 468 -0.94 16.58 -19.98
N ASP A 469 -1.71 16.57 -21.06
CA ASP A 469 -1.69 17.58 -22.15
C ASP A 469 -0.27 17.98 -22.59
N GLU A 470 0.54 17.00 -23.03
CA GLU A 470 1.94 17.19 -23.48
C GLU A 470 2.94 17.66 -22.40
N ASN A 471 2.48 17.88 -21.16
CA ASN A 471 3.35 18.26 -20.04
C ASN A 471 3.71 17.03 -19.22
N ARG A 472 4.96 16.97 -18.79
CA ARG A 472 5.44 16.02 -17.78
C ARG A 472 5.58 16.74 -16.45
N TYR A 473 5.32 16.02 -15.36
CA TYR A 473 5.35 16.52 -14.00
C TYR A 473 6.26 15.66 -13.14
N TYR A 474 6.82 16.27 -12.11
CA TYR A 474 7.70 15.57 -11.18
C TYR A 474 6.90 14.76 -10.17
N ARG A 475 7.35 13.54 -9.84
CA ARG A 475 6.72 12.72 -8.80
C ARG A 475 6.71 13.42 -7.45
N ARG A 476 5.64 13.20 -6.69
CA ARG A 476 5.40 13.88 -5.43
C ARG A 476 4.58 13.06 -4.44
N THR A 477 4.67 13.49 -3.19
CA THR A 477 3.93 12.95 -2.05
C THR A 477 3.53 14.09 -1.14
N ARG A 478 2.42 13.92 -0.43
CA ARG A 478 1.94 14.85 0.58
C ARG A 478 2.35 14.42 1.97
N VAL A 479 2.78 15.39 2.77
CA VAL A 479 3.05 15.23 4.19
C VAL A 479 2.00 16.01 4.97
N TRP A 480 1.56 15.45 6.08
CA TRP A 480 0.63 16.04 7.03
C TRP A 480 1.28 16.11 8.41
N GLU A 481 1.13 17.23 9.11
CA GLU A 481 1.58 17.38 10.49
C GLU A 481 0.43 17.87 11.35
N ILE A 482 0.08 17.04 12.34
CA ILE A 482 -0.85 17.38 13.40
C ILE A 482 -0.03 17.94 14.56
N ASP A 483 -0.33 19.17 15.00
CA ASP A 483 0.14 19.71 16.28
C ASP A 483 -1.02 19.63 17.27
N ALA A 484 -1.07 18.56 18.06
CA ALA A 484 -2.20 18.29 18.93
C ALA A 484 -2.25 19.21 20.17
N ASN A 485 -1.14 19.88 20.50
CA ASN A 485 -1.11 20.87 21.57
C ASN A 485 -1.85 22.14 21.17
N LYS A 486 -1.76 22.51 19.89
CA LYS A 486 -2.44 23.69 19.34
C LYS A 486 -3.78 23.37 18.69
N GLY A 487 -3.97 22.13 18.25
CA GLY A 487 -5.08 21.75 17.39
C GLY A 487 -4.86 22.21 15.95
N ASP A 488 -3.61 22.29 15.50
CA ASP A 488 -3.28 22.74 14.15
C ASP A 488 -3.07 21.54 13.22
N LEU A 489 -3.38 21.74 11.95
CA LEU A 489 -3.10 20.81 10.86
C LEU A 489 -2.39 21.56 9.74
N LYS A 490 -1.21 21.06 9.36
CA LYS A 490 -0.46 21.57 8.21
C LYS A 490 -0.22 20.48 7.19
N THR A 491 -0.04 20.89 5.94
CA THR A 491 0.40 20.01 4.88
C THR A 491 1.43 20.68 3.98
N TRP A 492 2.34 19.90 3.40
CA TRP A 492 3.26 20.32 2.35
C TRP A 492 3.56 19.13 1.45
N LYS A 493 4.27 19.36 0.34
CA LYS A 493 4.69 18.30 -0.57
C LYS A 493 6.19 18.08 -0.56
N ARG A 494 6.60 16.86 -0.94
CA ARG A 494 7.96 16.52 -1.36
C ARG A 494 7.94 16.14 -2.82
N ILE A 495 8.96 16.57 -3.55
CA ILE A 495 9.07 16.40 -5.00
C ILE A 495 10.40 15.72 -5.30
N GLU A 496 10.43 14.80 -6.27
CA GLU A 496 11.55 13.90 -6.54
C GLU A 496 12.92 14.56 -6.75
N TYR A 497 12.96 15.79 -7.27
CA TYR A 497 14.22 16.49 -7.53
C TYR A 497 14.71 17.37 -6.36
N SER A 498 13.93 17.49 -5.27
CA SER A 498 14.17 18.49 -4.22
C SER A 498 13.90 17.97 -2.81
N GLY A 499 14.89 18.17 -1.92
CA GLY A 499 14.76 17.92 -0.49
C GLY A 499 14.05 19.04 0.29
N ASN A 500 13.55 20.09 -0.36
CA ASN A 500 12.82 21.20 0.28
C ASN A 500 11.32 20.90 0.41
N ARG A 501 10.65 21.57 1.36
CA ARG A 501 9.19 21.52 1.45
C ARG A 501 8.63 22.39 0.34
N PHE A 502 7.58 21.92 -0.32
CA PHE A 502 6.92 22.68 -1.38
C PHE A 502 5.49 23.04 -0.98
N GLU A 503 5.11 24.31 -1.19
CA GLU A 503 3.75 24.82 -1.00
C GLU A 503 3.11 24.40 0.33
N GLU A 504 3.78 24.72 1.46
CA GLU A 504 3.25 24.47 2.81
C GLU A 504 1.98 25.31 3.05
N VAL A 505 0.91 24.65 3.52
CA VAL A 505 -0.39 25.26 3.82
C VAL A 505 -0.85 24.89 5.23
N VAL A 506 -1.42 25.86 5.94
CA VAL A 506 -2.15 25.64 7.20
C VAL A 506 -3.61 25.37 6.85
N LEU A 507 -4.09 24.18 7.21
CA LEU A 507 -5.46 23.73 6.95
C LEU A 507 -6.39 24.01 8.14
N VAL A 508 -5.84 23.87 9.35
CA VAL A 508 -6.55 24.08 10.61
C VAL A 508 -5.65 24.85 11.57
N GLU A 509 -6.20 25.85 12.25
CA GLU A 509 -5.56 26.58 13.34
C GLU A 509 -6.48 26.58 14.57
N GLY A 510 -5.97 26.16 15.72
CA GLY A 510 -6.76 26.15 16.96
C GLY A 510 -8.01 25.26 16.91
N GLY A 511 -7.99 24.20 16.10
CA GLY A 511 -9.13 23.32 15.85
C GLY A 511 -10.20 23.88 14.90
N ARG A 512 -9.92 24.98 14.19
CA ARG A 512 -10.82 25.57 13.19
C ARG A 512 -10.20 25.54 11.79
N ILE A 513 -10.98 25.11 10.81
CA ILE A 513 -10.59 25.15 9.41
C ILE A 513 -10.35 26.59 8.99
N THR A 514 -9.18 26.85 8.41
CA THR A 514 -8.75 28.17 7.93
C THR A 514 -8.95 28.28 6.43
N ALA A 515 -9.29 29.47 5.94
CA ALA A 515 -9.36 29.74 4.51
C ALA A 515 -7.94 29.81 3.89
N PRO A 516 -7.78 29.60 2.57
CA PRO A 516 -6.51 29.73 1.89
C PRO A 516 -5.86 31.11 2.12
N SER A 517 -4.59 31.13 2.54
CA SER A 517 -3.74 32.31 2.40
C SER A 517 -3.13 32.31 0.99
N THR A 518 -3.19 33.43 0.28
CA THR A 518 -2.56 33.58 -1.03
C THR A 518 -1.03 33.53 -0.92
N MET A 519 -0.42 32.42 -1.33
CA MET A 519 1.03 32.31 -1.54
C MET A 519 1.26 31.77 -2.97
N LEU A 520 2.04 32.50 -3.75
CA LEU A 520 2.45 32.14 -5.11
C LEU A 520 3.89 31.62 -5.06
N GLU A 521 4.08 30.31 -5.14
CA GLU A 521 5.35 29.71 -5.56
C GLU A 521 5.19 29.10 -6.95
N THR A 522 6.17 29.30 -7.83
CA THR A 522 6.15 28.80 -9.21
C THR A 522 7.02 27.54 -9.34
N GLU A 523 6.36 26.38 -9.43
CA GLU A 523 7.00 25.10 -9.81
C GLU A 523 7.54 25.17 -11.26
N LYS A 524 8.67 24.50 -11.54
CA LYS A 524 9.18 24.33 -12.90
C LYS A 524 8.36 23.28 -13.64
N THR A 525 7.84 23.62 -14.82
CA THR A 525 7.20 22.67 -15.75
C THR A 525 8.05 22.50 -17.00
N CYS A 526 8.04 21.32 -17.60
CA CYS A 526 8.67 21.06 -18.90
C CYS A 526 7.58 20.77 -19.95
N ARG A 527 7.64 21.50 -21.08
CA ARG A 527 6.84 21.20 -22.27
C ARG A 527 7.65 20.30 -23.19
N ILE A 528 6.99 19.31 -23.78
CA ILE A 528 7.56 18.57 -24.90
C ILE A 528 7.65 19.54 -26.09
N LEU A 529 8.86 19.70 -26.66
CA LEU A 529 9.09 20.49 -27.88
C LEU A 529 8.99 19.62 -29.13
#